data_AF-A0A7Y5A8N2-F1
#
_entry.id   AF-A0A7Y5A8N2-F1
#
_cell.length_a   1.000
_cell.length_b   1.000
_cell.length_c   1.000
_cell.angle_alpha   90.00
_cell.angle_beta   90.00
_cell.angle_gamma   90.00
#
_symmetry.space_group_name_H-M   'P 1'
#
loop_
_entity.id
_entity.type
_entity.pdbx_description
1 polymer ?
#
loop_
_entity_poly.entity_id
_entity_poly.type
_entity_poly.pdbx_seq_one_letter_code
_entity_poly.pdbx_strand_id
1 'polypeptide(L)'
;MNNHLSASEITLDDLYYDDYHSTNESIQTNTRRFDHMNGVEALEMINEIIAIHDHLTRDDRYLIEWMIREKLPSSITGYNTVRAWISDEHKDLAELLPLHLKKHLALQ
;
A
#
# COMPACT_ATOMS: atom_id res chain seq x y z
N MET A 1 26.30 -5.75 17.67
CA MET A 1 24.85 -5.99 17.60
C MET A 1 24.42 -5.58 16.21
N ASN A 2 24.21 -6.56 15.35
CA ASN A 2 23.86 -6.33 13.96
C ASN A 2 22.37 -5.99 13.91
N ASN A 3 22.03 -4.70 14.00
CA ASN A 3 20.70 -4.24 13.62
C ASN A 3 20.67 -4.24 12.10
N HIS A 4 20.21 -5.36 11.56
CA HIS A 4 19.80 -5.49 10.18
C HIS A 4 18.65 -4.48 9.97
N LEU A 5 18.96 -3.32 9.41
CA LEU A 5 17.96 -2.48 8.76
C LEU A 5 17.59 -3.20 7.46
N SER A 6 16.75 -4.21 7.56
CA SER A 6 16.03 -4.76 6.40
C SER A 6 15.16 -3.65 5.84
N ALA A 7 15.28 -3.37 4.53
CA ALA A 7 14.50 -2.43 3.72
C ALA A 7 13.69 -1.38 4.51
N SER A 8 14.16 -0.12 4.54
CA SER A 8 13.49 1.00 5.21
C SER A 8 11.97 0.95 5.05
N GLU A 9 11.26 0.55 6.11
CA GLU A 9 9.80 0.61 6.19
C GLU A 9 9.38 2.04 5.85
N ILE A 10 8.46 2.20 4.91
CA ILE A 10 7.94 3.52 4.56
C ILE A 10 7.07 4.03 5.71
N THR A 11 6.95 5.36 5.81
CA THR A 11 6.18 6.05 6.84
C THR A 11 4.94 6.72 6.24
N LEU A 12 4.07 7.28 7.08
CA LEU A 12 2.90 8.04 6.60
C LEU A 12 3.31 9.21 5.69
N ASP A 13 4.46 9.83 5.94
CA ASP A 13 4.99 10.94 5.13
C ASP A 13 5.48 10.49 3.74
N ASP A 14 5.65 9.18 3.52
CA ASP A 14 6.04 8.60 2.23
C ASP A 14 4.83 8.29 1.32
N LEU A 15 3.60 8.38 1.85
CA LEU A 15 2.36 8.19 1.10
C LEU A 15 2.15 9.35 0.12
N TYR A 16 1.64 9.04 -1.07
CA TYR A 16 1.36 10.02 -2.11
C TYR A 16 0.06 10.80 -1.87
N TYR A 17 -0.97 10.13 -1.35
CA TYR A 17 -2.25 10.78 -1.04
C TYR A 17 -2.18 11.44 0.34
N ASP A 18 -2.65 12.69 0.42
CA ASP A 18 -2.56 13.54 1.63
C ASP A 18 -3.90 13.71 2.36
N ASP A 19 -4.97 13.12 1.84
CA ASP A 19 -6.35 13.22 2.34
C ASP A 19 -6.78 12.01 3.19
N TYR A 20 -5.83 11.16 3.58
CA TYR A 20 -6.07 10.08 4.54
C TYR A 20 -6.53 10.65 5.89
N HIS A 21 -7.48 9.97 6.53
CA HIS A 21 -7.79 10.28 7.92
C HIS A 21 -6.90 9.50 8.87
N SER A 22 -6.49 10.15 9.97
CA SER A 22 -5.72 9.54 11.04
C SER A 22 -6.66 9.15 12.20
N THR A 23 -7.16 7.92 12.20
CA THR A 23 -7.80 7.35 13.39
C THR A 23 -6.77 6.50 14.13
N ASN A 24 -6.29 6.98 15.28
CA ASN A 24 -5.32 6.29 16.15
C ASN A 24 -5.88 5.04 16.85
N GLU A 25 -6.99 4.46 16.37
CA GLU A 25 -7.47 3.19 16.91
C GLU A 25 -6.58 2.08 16.38
N SER A 26 -5.56 1.73 17.17
CA SER A 26 -4.66 0.59 16.95
C SER A 26 -5.45 -0.67 16.58
N ILE A 27 -5.14 -1.22 15.41
CA ILE A 27 -5.98 -2.20 14.73
C ILE A 27 -5.53 -3.60 15.12
N GLN A 28 -6.10 -4.08 16.22
CA GLN A 28 -6.08 -5.51 16.49
C GLN A 28 -7.32 -6.12 15.83
N THR A 29 -7.17 -6.76 14.67
CA THR A 29 -7.76 -8.07 14.30
C THR A 29 -7.82 -8.28 12.78
N ASN A 30 -7.23 -9.40 12.31
CA ASN A 30 -7.26 -9.92 10.93
C ASN A 30 -8.67 -10.23 10.36
N THR A 31 -9.75 -9.90 11.08
CA THR A 31 -11.14 -10.17 10.72
C THR A 31 -11.96 -8.90 10.49
N ARG A 32 -11.39 -7.70 10.69
CA ARG A 32 -12.09 -6.44 10.45
C ARG A 32 -12.02 -6.03 8.97
N ARG A 33 -13.04 -5.25 8.56
CA ARG A 33 -13.09 -4.56 7.28
C ARG A 33 -11.92 -3.58 7.17
N PHE A 34 -11.16 -3.68 6.08
CA PHE A 34 -10.11 -2.75 5.71
C PHE A 34 -10.71 -1.40 5.31
N ASP A 35 -10.16 -0.35 5.90
CA ASP A 35 -10.48 1.04 5.62
C ASP A 35 -9.37 1.67 4.76
N HIS A 36 -9.61 1.68 3.44
CA HIS A 36 -8.69 2.27 2.47
C HIS A 36 -8.55 3.80 2.58
N MET A 37 -9.33 4.47 3.42
CA MET A 37 -9.22 5.90 3.71
C MET A 37 -8.48 6.19 5.02
N ASN A 38 -8.10 5.15 5.78
CA ASN A 38 -7.23 5.25 6.94
C ASN A 38 -5.76 5.11 6.51
N GLY A 39 -4.97 6.18 6.71
CA GLY A 39 -3.56 6.20 6.29
C GLY A 39 -2.70 5.16 6.99
N VAL A 40 -3.01 4.81 8.25
CA VAL A 40 -2.29 3.79 9.00
C VAL A 40 -2.55 2.40 8.42
N GLU A 41 -3.80 2.08 8.09
CA GLU A 41 -4.15 0.79 7.47
C GLU A 41 -3.52 0.63 6.09
N ALA A 42 -3.60 1.69 5.28
CA ALA A 42 -2.97 1.70 3.96
C ALA A 42 -1.46 1.49 4.08
N LEU A 43 -0.80 2.17 5.02
CA LEU A 43 0.64 2.02 5.27
C LEU A 43 1.02 0.62 5.73
N GLU A 44 0.30 0.06 6.71
CA GLU A 44 0.51 -1.30 7.21
C GLU A 44 0.38 -2.34 6.08
N MET A 45 -0.67 -2.21 5.26
CA MET A 45 -0.90 -3.05 4.08
C MET A 45 0.27 -2.96 3.07
N ILE A 46 0.72 -1.74 2.74
CA ILE A 46 1.81 -1.53 1.79
C ILE A 46 3.12 -2.14 2.33
N ASN A 47 3.46 -1.84 3.59
CA ASN A 47 4.67 -2.38 4.22
C ASN A 47 4.65 -3.91 4.30
N GLU A 48 3.51 -4.52 4.64
CA GLU A 48 3.37 -5.98 4.63
C GLU A 48 3.58 -6.58 3.24
N ILE A 49 2.98 -5.99 2.21
CA ILE A 49 3.09 -6.47 0.83
C ILE A 49 4.55 -6.38 0.36
N ILE A 50 5.22 -5.25 0.59
CA ILE A 50 6.64 -5.06 0.25
C ILE A 50 7.51 -6.07 1.01
N ALA A 51 7.27 -6.27 2.31
CA ALA A 51 8.06 -7.18 3.14
C ALA A 51 7.94 -8.65 2.73
N ILE A 52 6.88 -9.03 2.02
CA ILE A 52 6.60 -10.42 1.64
C ILE A 52 7.02 -10.70 0.19
N HIS A 53 7.21 -9.64 -0.60
CA HIS A 53 7.59 -9.73 -2.00
C HIS A 53 8.95 -9.06 -2.22
N ASP A 54 10.03 -9.85 -2.12
CA ASP A 54 11.43 -9.40 -2.27
C ASP A 54 11.76 -8.66 -3.58
N HIS A 55 10.86 -8.71 -4.57
CA HIS A 55 11.03 -8.07 -5.88
C HIS A 55 10.35 -6.70 -5.98
N LEU A 56 9.55 -6.31 -4.98
CA LEU A 56 8.92 -4.99 -4.96
C LEU A 56 9.94 -3.95 -4.51
N THR A 57 9.98 -2.88 -5.28
CA THR A 57 10.82 -1.72 -5.04
C THR A 57 10.09 -0.71 -4.17
N ARG A 58 10.82 0.31 -3.70
CA ARG A 58 10.19 1.45 -3.03
C ARG A 58 9.12 2.07 -3.94
N ASP A 59 9.33 2.11 -5.25
CA ASP A 59 8.42 2.78 -6.20
C ASP A 59 7.10 2.03 -6.39
N ASP A 60 7.10 0.72 -6.21
CA ASP A 60 5.88 -0.10 -6.22
C ASP A 60 4.92 0.30 -5.08
N ARG A 61 5.40 1.01 -4.03
CA ARG A 61 4.54 1.58 -2.98
C ARG A 61 3.45 2.47 -3.55
N TYR A 62 3.78 3.31 -4.52
CA TYR A 62 2.86 4.29 -5.10
C TYR A 62 1.83 3.60 -5.99
N LEU A 63 2.23 2.50 -6.64
CA LEU A 63 1.30 1.64 -7.37
C LEU A 63 0.32 0.97 -6.40
N ILE A 64 0.81 0.36 -5.33
CA ILE A 64 -0.02 -0.33 -4.34
C ILE A 64 -0.97 0.64 -3.64
N GLU A 65 -0.48 1.80 -3.25
CA GLU A 65 -1.29 2.88 -2.66
C GLU A 65 -2.40 3.32 -3.61
N TRP A 66 -2.09 3.54 -4.90
CA TRP A 66 -3.08 3.83 -5.93
C TRP A 66 -4.09 2.69 -6.13
N MET A 67 -3.64 1.44 -6.10
CA MET A 67 -4.52 0.28 -6.22
C MET A 67 -5.54 0.25 -5.07
N ILE A 68 -5.08 0.46 -3.85
CA ILE A 68 -5.90 0.53 -2.64
C ILE A 68 -6.92 1.69 -2.73
N ARG A 69 -6.46 2.86 -3.15
CA ARG A 69 -7.25 4.09 -3.14
C ARG A 69 -8.28 4.17 -4.26
N GLU A 70 -7.88 3.81 -5.48
CA GLU A 70 -8.64 4.13 -6.69
C GLU A 70 -9.20 2.91 -7.40
N LYS A 71 -8.66 1.72 -7.12
CA LYS A 71 -8.99 0.49 -7.86
C LYS A 71 -9.56 -0.62 -7.01
N LEU A 72 -9.50 -0.50 -5.69
CA LEU A 72 -10.02 -1.52 -4.79
C LEU A 72 -11.52 -1.74 -5.05
N PRO A 73 -11.93 -2.94 -5.50
CA PRO A 73 -13.34 -3.21 -5.74
C PRO A 73 -14.13 -3.11 -4.44
N SER A 74 -15.30 -2.47 -4.48
CA SER A 74 -16.15 -2.29 -3.29
C SER A 74 -16.65 -3.60 -2.66
N SER A 75 -16.58 -4.72 -3.39
CA SER A 75 -16.89 -6.07 -2.92
C SER A 75 -15.77 -6.69 -2.10
N ILE A 76 -14.55 -6.15 -2.15
CA ILE A 76 -13.38 -6.63 -1.41
C ILE A 76 -13.21 -5.74 -0.18
N THR A 77 -13.52 -6.30 0.99
CA THR A 77 -13.55 -5.51 2.22
C THR A 77 -12.68 -6.07 3.33
N GLY A 78 -12.25 -7.33 3.28
CA GLY A 78 -11.41 -7.91 4.33
C GLY A 78 -9.93 -7.63 4.10
N TYR A 79 -9.17 -7.35 5.15
CA TYR A 79 -7.73 -7.09 5.05
C TYR A 79 -6.98 -8.15 4.23
N ASN A 80 -7.15 -9.43 4.58
CA ASN A 80 -6.50 -10.54 3.85
C ASN A 80 -6.97 -10.64 2.39
N THR A 81 -8.23 -10.32 2.11
CA THR A 81 -8.77 -10.36 0.74
C THR A 81 -8.25 -9.19 -0.11
N VAL A 82 -8.06 -8.02 0.50
CA VAL A 82 -7.43 -6.86 -0.15
C VAL A 82 -5.99 -7.20 -0.51
N ARG A 83 -5.24 -7.75 0.44
CA ARG A 83 -3.85 -8.17 0.23
C ARG A 83 -3.70 -9.21 -0.89
N ALA A 84 -4.58 -10.22 -0.92
CA ALA A 84 -4.59 -11.23 -1.98
C ALA A 84 -4.88 -10.58 -3.35
N TRP A 85 -5.91 -9.74 -3.41
CA TRP A 85 -6.27 -9.02 -4.64
C TRP A 85 -5.13 -8.13 -5.16
N ILE A 86 -4.44 -7.40 -4.29
CA ILE A 86 -3.27 -6.60 -4.70
C ILE A 86 -2.20 -7.49 -5.31
N SER A 87 -1.89 -8.62 -4.67
CA SER A 87 -0.84 -9.54 -5.17
C SER A 87 -1.20 -10.15 -6.53
N ASP A 88 -2.48 -10.44 -6.77
CA ASP A 88 -2.96 -11.03 -8.02
C ASP A 88 -2.98 -10.01 -9.17
N GLU A 89 -3.41 -8.76 -8.91
CA GLU A 89 -3.61 -7.74 -9.94
C GLU A 89 -2.39 -6.83 -10.19
N HIS A 90 -1.35 -6.93 -9.35
CA HIS A 90 -0.21 -6.00 -9.35
C HIS A 90 0.42 -5.81 -10.75
N LYS A 91 0.64 -6.91 -11.48
CA LYS A 91 1.28 -6.86 -12.81
C LYS A 91 0.43 -6.15 -13.85
N ASP A 92 -0.86 -6.46 -13.87
CA ASP A 92 -1.79 -5.92 -14.87
C ASP A 92 -2.06 -4.43 -14.61
N LEU A 93 -2.12 -4.04 -13.33
CA LEU A 93 -2.34 -2.64 -12.93
C LEU A 93 -1.09 -1.77 -13.03
N ALA A 94 0.12 -2.35 -12.92
CA ALA A 94 1.38 -1.64 -13.15
C ALA A 94 1.44 -1.02 -14.56
N GLU A 95 0.93 -1.72 -15.58
CA GLU A 95 0.89 -1.21 -16.95
C GLU A 95 -0.04 0.01 -17.08
N LEU A 96 -1.10 0.04 -16.28
CA LEU A 96 -2.14 1.07 -16.25
C LEU A 96 -1.83 2.24 -15.31
N LEU A 97 -0.63 2.29 -14.73
CA LEU A 97 -0.25 3.33 -13.76
C LEU A 97 -0.52 4.74 -14.34
N PRO A 98 -1.25 5.61 -13.62
CA PRO A 98 -1.60 6.96 -14.07
C PRO A 98 -0.40 7.81 -14.44
N LEU A 99 -0.58 8.72 -15.41
CA LEU A 99 0.49 9.60 -15.88
C LEU A 99 1.07 10.49 -14.78
N HIS A 100 0.26 10.95 -13.81
CA HIS A 100 0.74 11.79 -12.73
C HIS A 100 1.68 11.02 -11.78
N LEU A 101 1.38 9.74 -11.48
CA LEU A 101 2.27 8.87 -10.71
C LEU A 101 3.54 8.53 -11.50
N LYS A 102 3.40 8.22 -12.80
CA LYS A 102 4.57 8.04 -13.70
C LYS A 102 5.49 9.25 -13.70
N LYS A 103 4.94 10.46 -13.72
CA LYS A 103 5.71 11.71 -13.64
C LYS A 103 6.37 11.91 -12.28
N HIS A 104 5.66 11.61 -11.19
CA HIS A 104 6.21 11.70 -9.84
C HIS A 104 7.41 10.76 -9.68
N LEU A 105 7.27 9.51 -10.12
CA LEU A 105 8.34 8.51 -10.13
C LEU A 105 9.56 8.93 -10.97
N ALA A 106 9.34 9.58 -12.11
CA ALA A 106 10.43 10.04 -12.97
C ALA A 106 11.23 11.24 -12.42
N LEU A 107 10.77 11.86 -11.32
CA LEU A 107 11.37 13.06 -10.72
C LEU A 107 12.10 12.80 -9.40
N GLN A 108 12.04 11.58 -8.87
CA GLN A 108 12.79 11.15 -7.68
C GLN A 108 14.18 10.64 -8.06
#